data_AF-F1A3E8-F1
#
_entry.id   AF-F1A3E8-F1
#
_cell.length_a   1.000
_cell.length_b   1.000
_cell.length_c   1.000
_cell.angle_alpha   90.00
_cell.angle_beta   90.00
_cell.angle_gamma   90.00
#
_symmetry.space_group_name_H-M   'P 1'
#
loop_
_entity.id
_entity.type
_entity.pdbx_description
1 polymer ?
#
loop_
_entity_poly.entity_id
_entity_poly.type
_entity_poly.pdbx_seq_one_letter_code
_entity_poly.pdbx_strand_id
1 'polypeptide(L)'
;MGYRVLSLDGGGGIRSIVQCVLLDEIEKQLYATPISDLFDYMIGSSTGGIVALSLATTNKTPLQMVDLFDKIAKKVYKTNTLYKLNCRANKYRNQEMIKLLSQTVSTNPEDVNSYKKVKVAVTSVLDESFQLGNEQKETLDYNEHIKPCIFPFYFRIPSIDSISEVRNASILDAGLATCATPSFFPSFKLGNNKYRDGALLNKNPCNIALSETKQLWNENNMDIFLSLGTGTTFKDSNILNNLNNNNNTTHKQNNGSISASQSFISSESEETYGGMIRENQWMNDISFRLNPELSKHISLDSSDESSRNLLKNESRSFILNNQIFNNLCSKLLSSLFYLDNVEIDKSSNQVRGIIKCRLKNVPSPIVNQLNIKSFITEQCDIELLDINLTPFSIPFKITSPPINNEIDIKCNLVCLNGRVNNTSISGSPFNLKKLNK
;
A
#
# COMPACT_ATOMS: atom_id res chain seq x y z
N MET A 1 -18.79 -2.45 9.30
CA MET A 1 -17.62 -3.16 8.76
C MET A 1 -16.50 -2.14 8.59
N GLY A 2 -15.30 -2.38 9.13
CA GLY A 2 -14.19 -1.45 8.95
C GLY A 2 -13.55 -1.53 7.56
N TYR A 3 -12.53 -0.72 7.30
CA TYR A 3 -11.79 -0.73 6.03
C TYR A 3 -10.29 -0.95 6.23
N ARG A 4 -9.63 -1.51 5.21
CA ARG A 4 -8.21 -1.91 5.24
C ARG A 4 -7.44 -1.21 4.13
N VAL A 5 -6.29 -0.64 4.47
CA VAL A 5 -5.50 0.23 3.59
C VAL A 5 -4.13 -0.37 3.34
N LEU A 6 -3.67 -0.34 2.09
CA LEU A 6 -2.32 -0.68 1.67
C LEU A 6 -1.63 0.52 1.02
N SER A 7 -0.51 0.96 1.58
CA SER A 7 0.34 2.04 1.09
C SER A 7 1.70 1.49 0.65
N LEU A 8 2.06 1.71 -0.61
CA LEU A 8 3.28 1.17 -1.22
C LEU A 8 4.25 2.30 -1.55
N ASP A 9 5.41 2.28 -0.90
CA ASP A 9 6.49 3.24 -1.15
C ASP A 9 6.96 3.23 -2.61
N GLY A 10 7.36 4.40 -3.09
CA GLY A 10 8.04 4.63 -4.36
C GLY A 10 9.54 4.76 -4.23
N GLY A 11 10.18 5.25 -5.30
CA GLY A 11 11.64 5.41 -5.35
C GLY A 11 12.38 4.08 -5.16
N GLY A 12 11.74 2.96 -5.51
CA GLY A 12 12.27 1.60 -5.37
C GLY A 12 12.93 1.10 -6.65
N GLY A 13 12.38 1.43 -7.82
CA GLY A 13 12.80 0.81 -9.07
C GLY A 13 12.63 -0.72 -8.99
N ILE A 14 13.67 -1.48 -9.31
CA ILE A 14 13.67 -2.94 -9.10
C ILE A 14 13.54 -3.36 -7.63
N ARG A 15 13.79 -2.48 -6.66
CA ARG A 15 13.64 -2.81 -5.25
C ARG A 15 12.19 -3.04 -4.81
N SER A 16 11.20 -2.67 -5.63
CA SER A 16 9.79 -3.06 -5.40
C SER A 16 9.57 -4.59 -5.41
N ILE A 17 10.56 -5.38 -5.84
CA ILE A 17 10.60 -6.84 -5.57
C ILE A 17 10.40 -7.13 -4.07
N VAL A 18 10.91 -6.28 -3.17
CA VAL A 18 10.71 -6.40 -1.72
C VAL A 18 9.23 -6.41 -1.39
N GLN A 19 8.48 -5.39 -1.85
CA GLN A 19 7.04 -5.28 -1.63
C GLN A 19 6.30 -6.50 -2.18
N CYS A 20 6.64 -6.93 -3.41
CA CYS A 20 6.01 -8.10 -4.03
C CYS A 20 6.26 -9.40 -3.25
N VAL A 21 7.47 -9.61 -2.71
CA VAL A 21 7.80 -10.80 -1.91
C VAL A 21 7.10 -10.76 -0.55
N LEU A 22 7.02 -9.60 0.09
CA LEU A 22 6.27 -9.45 1.35
C LEU A 22 4.77 -9.72 1.14
N LEU A 23 4.19 -9.19 0.05
CA LEU A 23 2.79 -9.44 -0.31
C LEU A 23 2.54 -10.91 -0.67
N ASP A 24 3.44 -11.56 -1.41
CA ASP A 24 3.37 -12.99 -1.73
C ASP A 24 3.34 -13.84 -0.45
N GLU A 25 4.12 -13.47 0.57
CA GLU A 25 4.07 -14.16 1.85
C GLU A 25 2.75 -13.92 2.58
N ILE A 26 2.22 -12.70 2.56
CA ILE A 26 0.90 -12.41 3.16
C ILE A 26 -0.18 -13.31 2.53
N GLU A 27 -0.20 -13.45 1.20
CA GLU A 27 -1.14 -14.36 0.52
C GLU A 27 -0.98 -15.81 1.02
N LYS A 28 0.25 -16.30 1.14
CA LYS A 28 0.53 -17.66 1.65
C LYS A 28 0.05 -17.86 3.09
N GLN A 29 0.35 -16.91 3.97
CA GLN A 29 -0.08 -16.97 5.38
C GLN A 29 -1.60 -16.98 5.53
N LEU A 30 -2.30 -16.41 4.55
CA LEU A 30 -3.75 -16.33 4.46
C LEU A 30 -4.32 -17.30 3.40
N TYR A 31 -3.69 -18.47 3.24
CA TYR A 31 -4.21 -19.58 2.43
C TYR A 31 -4.47 -19.23 0.95
N ALA A 32 -3.54 -18.50 0.35
CA ALA A 32 -3.60 -17.98 -1.02
C ALA A 32 -4.79 -17.04 -1.28
N THR A 33 -5.27 -16.34 -0.24
CA THR A 33 -6.26 -15.28 -0.41
C THR A 33 -5.62 -14.10 -1.16
N PRO A 34 -6.17 -13.67 -2.32
CA PRO A 34 -5.57 -12.60 -3.10
C PRO A 34 -5.47 -11.29 -2.33
N ILE A 35 -4.39 -10.52 -2.52
CA ILE A 35 -4.23 -9.19 -1.92
C ILE A 35 -5.43 -8.27 -2.19
N SER A 36 -6.07 -8.39 -3.36
CA SER A 36 -7.27 -7.61 -3.70
C SER A 36 -8.54 -8.00 -2.94
N ASP A 37 -8.55 -9.11 -2.20
CA ASP A 37 -9.62 -9.48 -1.27
C ASP A 37 -9.30 -9.08 0.18
N LEU A 38 -8.03 -8.71 0.45
CA LEU A 38 -7.52 -8.35 1.77
C LEU A 38 -7.53 -6.85 2.07
N PHE A 39 -7.63 -5.99 1.04
CA PHE A 39 -7.59 -4.54 1.20
C PHE A 39 -8.72 -3.86 0.44
N ASP A 40 -9.25 -2.79 1.02
CA ASP A 40 -10.36 -2.00 0.47
C ASP A 40 -9.85 -0.76 -0.28
N TYR A 41 -8.63 -0.31 0.05
CA TYR A 41 -7.93 0.78 -0.62
C TYR A 41 -6.44 0.48 -0.80
N MET A 42 -5.91 0.76 -1.98
CA MET A 42 -4.48 0.67 -2.30
C MET A 42 -3.97 1.99 -2.85
N ILE A 43 -2.81 2.44 -2.38
CA ILE A 43 -2.11 3.59 -2.97
C ILE A 43 -0.64 3.28 -3.12
N GLY A 44 -0.04 3.75 -4.21
CA GLY A 44 1.39 3.58 -4.44
C GLY A 44 2.02 4.78 -5.12
N SER A 45 3.34 4.89 -4.95
CA SER A 45 4.19 5.89 -5.60
C SER A 45 5.22 5.18 -6.47
N SER A 46 5.57 5.73 -7.64
CA SER A 46 6.56 5.14 -8.54
C SER A 46 6.28 3.65 -8.83
N THR A 47 7.29 2.79 -8.74
CA THR A 47 7.13 1.34 -8.90
C THR A 47 6.17 0.69 -7.89
N GLY A 48 6.00 1.26 -6.70
CA GLY A 48 4.93 0.87 -5.76
C GLY A 48 3.53 1.17 -6.31
N GLY A 49 3.39 2.25 -7.10
CA GLY A 49 2.19 2.55 -7.87
C GLY A 49 1.86 1.50 -8.93
N ILE A 50 2.87 0.98 -9.65
CA ILE A 50 2.66 -0.14 -10.59
C ILE A 50 2.13 -1.38 -9.85
N VAL A 51 2.68 -1.70 -8.68
CA VAL A 51 2.22 -2.83 -7.86
C VAL A 51 0.78 -2.61 -7.42
N ALA A 52 0.44 -1.43 -6.87
CA ALA A 52 -0.92 -1.09 -6.47
C ALA A 52 -1.92 -1.22 -7.62
N LEU A 53 -1.64 -0.58 -8.76
CA LEU A 53 -2.51 -0.63 -9.94
C LEU A 53 -2.69 -2.07 -10.44
N SER A 54 -1.62 -2.86 -10.52
CA SER A 54 -1.70 -4.21 -11.07
C SER A 54 -2.50 -5.15 -10.18
N LEU A 55 -2.26 -5.14 -8.87
CA LEU A 55 -2.97 -6.00 -7.92
C LEU A 55 -4.42 -5.56 -7.71
N ALA A 56 -4.69 -4.26 -7.74
CA ALA A 56 -6.05 -3.75 -7.62
C ALA A 56 -6.86 -4.00 -8.89
N THR A 57 -6.29 -3.76 -10.08
CA THR A 57 -7.05 -3.66 -11.34
C THR A 57 -7.04 -4.92 -12.21
N THR A 58 -6.37 -5.98 -11.75
CA THR A 58 -6.28 -7.24 -12.50
C THR A 58 -6.27 -8.45 -11.55
N ASN A 59 -6.16 -9.66 -12.10
CA ASN A 59 -5.95 -10.90 -11.33
C ASN A 59 -4.45 -11.26 -11.18
N LYS A 60 -3.55 -10.28 -11.31
CA LYS A 60 -2.11 -10.53 -11.15
C LYS A 60 -1.79 -10.88 -9.71
N THR A 61 -0.88 -11.83 -9.52
CA THR A 61 -0.35 -12.19 -8.19
C THR A 61 0.91 -11.39 -7.87
N PRO A 62 1.28 -11.23 -6.59
CA PRO A 62 2.55 -10.61 -6.22
C PRO A 62 3.77 -11.30 -6.86
N LEU A 63 3.74 -12.63 -7.03
CA LEU A 63 4.81 -13.36 -7.72
C LEU A 63 4.92 -12.99 -9.21
N GLN A 64 3.80 -12.79 -9.91
CA GLN A 64 3.83 -12.28 -11.29
C GLN A 64 4.36 -10.85 -11.37
N MET A 65 4.20 -10.06 -10.31
CA MET A 65 4.82 -8.73 -10.22
C MET A 65 6.33 -8.82 -10.01
N VAL A 66 6.84 -9.83 -9.30
CA VAL A 66 8.28 -10.14 -9.26
C VAL A 66 8.82 -10.39 -10.68
N ASP A 67 8.11 -11.19 -11.48
CA ASP A 67 8.50 -11.48 -12.87
C ASP A 67 8.47 -10.22 -13.76
N LEU A 68 7.55 -9.28 -13.50
CA LEU A 68 7.55 -7.98 -14.16
C LEU A 68 8.83 -7.21 -13.86
N PHE A 69 9.24 -7.12 -12.59
CA PHE A 69 10.47 -6.41 -12.22
C PHE A 69 11.72 -7.08 -12.80
N ASP A 70 11.74 -8.41 -12.89
CA ASP A 70 12.78 -9.15 -13.63
C ASP A 70 12.82 -8.75 -15.12
N LYS A 71 11.66 -8.52 -15.76
CA LYS A 71 11.57 -8.04 -17.15
C LYS A 71 11.96 -6.57 -17.28
N ILE A 72 11.56 -5.69 -16.35
CA ILE A 72 11.93 -4.27 -16.33
C ILE A 72 13.46 -4.15 -16.25
N ALA A 73 14.09 -4.87 -15.32
CA ALA A 73 15.54 -4.91 -15.15
C ALA A 73 16.27 -5.27 -16.46
N LYS A 74 15.75 -6.26 -17.19
CA LYS A 74 16.38 -6.80 -18.41
C LYS A 74 16.07 -6.00 -19.68
N LYS A 75 14.88 -5.38 -19.77
CA LYS A 75 14.37 -4.79 -21.02
C LYS A 75 14.29 -3.26 -21.00
N VAL A 76 13.94 -2.66 -19.87
CA VAL A 76 13.71 -1.22 -19.74
C VAL A 76 15.00 -0.49 -19.41
N TYR A 77 15.80 -1.00 -18.46
CA TYR A 77 17.06 -0.39 -18.03
C TYR A 77 18.23 -0.65 -18.99
N LYS A 78 17.98 -0.42 -20.28
CA LYS A 78 19.00 -0.43 -21.34
C LYS A 78 19.35 1.01 -21.70
N THR A 79 20.57 1.43 -21.36
CA THR A 79 21.03 2.80 -21.55
C THR A 79 20.87 3.26 -23.00
N ASN A 80 20.17 4.37 -23.18
CA ASN A 80 19.95 5.02 -24.47
C ASN A 80 21.27 5.49 -25.08
N THR A 81 21.50 5.23 -26.37
CA THR A 81 22.72 5.67 -27.07
C THR A 81 22.92 7.18 -26.99
N LEU A 82 21.83 7.96 -27.04
CA LEU A 82 21.89 9.41 -26.91
C LEU A 82 22.43 9.86 -25.55
N TYR A 83 22.05 9.15 -24.47
CA TYR A 83 22.58 9.43 -23.12
C TYR A 83 24.09 9.18 -23.03
N LYS A 84 24.58 8.13 -23.70
CA LYS A 84 26.02 7.81 -23.75
C LYS A 84 26.84 8.91 -24.45
N LEU A 85 26.22 9.63 -25.39
CA LEU A 85 26.84 10.71 -26.15
C LEU A 85 26.61 12.08 -25.49
N ASN A 86 25.49 12.28 -24.81
CA ASN A 86 25.09 13.51 -24.14
C ASN A 86 24.36 13.16 -22.82
N CYS A 87 25.04 13.36 -21.70
CA CYS A 87 24.52 13.06 -20.36
C CYS A 87 23.32 13.92 -19.94
N ARG A 88 22.90 14.91 -20.75
CA ARG A 88 21.67 15.70 -20.56
C ARG A 88 20.41 15.02 -21.11
N ALA A 89 20.54 13.95 -21.90
CA ALA A 89 19.38 13.19 -22.34
C ALA A 89 18.83 12.29 -21.20
N ASN A 90 17.65 11.70 -21.39
CA ASN A 90 17.16 10.67 -20.48
C ASN A 90 17.94 9.36 -20.65
N LYS A 91 18.31 8.74 -19.52
CA LYS A 91 19.09 7.50 -19.45
C LYS A 91 18.41 6.34 -20.18
N TYR A 92 17.08 6.25 -20.13
CA TYR A 92 16.29 5.17 -20.68
C TYR A 92 15.19 5.68 -21.62
N ARG A 93 14.80 4.82 -22.57
CA ARG A 93 13.61 5.05 -23.42
C ARG A 93 12.38 4.45 -22.76
N ASN A 94 11.20 5.01 -23.01
CA ASN A 94 9.94 4.58 -22.41
C ASN A 94 9.21 3.45 -23.19
N GLN A 95 9.63 3.13 -24.41
CA GLN A 95 8.91 2.17 -25.29
C GLN A 95 8.69 0.80 -24.65
N GLU A 96 9.74 0.18 -24.08
CA GLU A 96 9.61 -1.11 -23.40
C GLU A 96 8.82 -1.01 -22.10
N MET A 97 8.87 0.14 -21.40
CA MET A 97 8.05 0.37 -20.20
C MET A 97 6.56 0.38 -20.57
N ILE A 98 6.18 1.14 -21.60
CA ILE A 98 4.80 1.21 -22.11
C ILE A 98 4.30 -0.20 -22.49
N LYS A 99 5.12 -0.96 -23.20
CA LYS A 99 4.80 -2.33 -23.61
C LYS A 99 4.59 -3.28 -22.43
N LEU A 100 5.45 -3.21 -21.41
CA LEU A 100 5.30 -4.06 -20.22
C LEU A 100 4.10 -3.65 -19.38
N LEU A 101 3.87 -2.35 -19.18
CA LEU A 101 2.75 -1.86 -18.37
C LEU A 101 1.40 -2.15 -19.02
N SER A 102 1.26 -1.97 -20.33
CA SER A 102 0.02 -2.33 -21.07
C SER A 102 -0.37 -3.81 -20.98
N GLN A 103 0.57 -4.70 -20.61
CA GLN A 103 0.33 -6.13 -20.38
C GLN A 103 0.14 -6.49 -18.90
N THR A 104 0.25 -5.50 -18.02
CA THR A 104 0.32 -5.70 -16.56
C THR A 104 -0.86 -5.07 -15.85
N VAL A 105 -1.23 -3.85 -16.22
CA VAL A 105 -2.38 -3.14 -15.65
C VAL A 105 -3.62 -3.28 -16.54
N SER A 106 -4.80 -2.99 -16.01
CA SER A 106 -6.00 -2.96 -16.86
C SER A 106 -5.89 -1.86 -17.92
N THR A 107 -6.32 -2.20 -19.13
CA THR A 107 -6.48 -1.26 -20.25
C THR A 107 -7.95 -1.07 -20.61
N ASN A 108 -8.88 -1.52 -19.77
CA ASN A 108 -10.31 -1.35 -20.00
C ASN A 108 -10.70 0.14 -19.80
N PRO A 109 -11.26 0.82 -20.80
CA PRO A 109 -11.69 2.21 -20.66
C PRO A 109 -12.76 2.44 -19.59
N GLU A 110 -13.55 1.41 -19.22
CA GLU A 110 -14.56 1.52 -18.16
C GLU A 110 -13.93 1.69 -16.76
N ASP A 111 -12.67 1.28 -16.57
CA ASP A 111 -12.01 1.32 -15.26
C ASP A 111 -11.52 2.73 -14.89
N VAL A 112 -11.57 3.69 -15.81
CA VAL A 112 -11.07 5.08 -15.68
C VAL A 112 -11.67 5.82 -14.47
N ASN A 113 -12.82 5.40 -13.95
CA ASN A 113 -13.46 6.00 -12.76
C ASN A 113 -14.17 4.99 -11.84
N SER A 114 -14.02 3.69 -12.07
CA SER A 114 -14.71 2.67 -11.28
C SER A 114 -14.03 1.31 -11.42
N TYR A 115 -13.03 1.02 -10.58
CA TYR A 115 -12.59 -0.35 -10.46
C TYR A 115 -13.46 -1.11 -9.44
N LYS A 116 -14.10 -2.18 -9.91
CA LYS A 116 -15.22 -2.88 -9.25
C LYS A 116 -14.84 -3.66 -7.98
N LYS A 117 -13.55 -3.83 -7.67
CA LYS A 117 -13.07 -4.69 -6.54
C LYS A 117 -12.39 -3.91 -5.41
N VAL A 118 -11.38 -3.11 -5.74
CA VAL A 118 -10.57 -2.36 -4.76
C VAL A 118 -10.37 -0.93 -5.26
N LYS A 119 -10.58 0.06 -4.38
CA LYS A 119 -10.27 1.45 -4.72
C LYS A 119 -8.76 1.61 -4.83
N VAL A 120 -8.27 2.27 -5.88
CA VAL A 120 -6.83 2.44 -6.07
C VAL A 120 -6.46 3.84 -6.52
N ALA A 121 -5.33 4.36 -6.03
CA ALA A 121 -4.73 5.59 -6.53
C ALA A 121 -3.21 5.45 -6.69
N VAL A 122 -2.62 6.35 -7.48
CA VAL A 122 -1.17 6.54 -7.48
C VAL A 122 -0.80 8.00 -7.32
N THR A 123 0.36 8.26 -6.72
CA THR A 123 0.91 9.62 -6.61
C THR A 123 1.74 9.97 -7.85
N SER A 124 1.79 11.25 -8.18
CA SER A 124 2.65 11.82 -9.21
C SER A 124 2.97 13.27 -8.82
N VAL A 125 3.70 13.97 -9.68
CA VAL A 125 4.03 15.38 -9.50
C VAL A 125 3.67 16.12 -10.78
N LEU A 126 2.79 17.12 -10.66
CA LEU A 126 2.45 18.03 -11.75
C LEU A 126 3.58 19.04 -11.91
N ASP A 127 4.07 19.20 -13.13
CA ASP A 127 5.07 20.18 -13.52
C ASP A 127 4.39 21.41 -14.13
N GLU A 128 4.21 22.46 -13.34
CA GLU A 128 3.48 23.68 -13.70
C GLU A 128 4.33 24.62 -14.58
N SER A 129 5.65 24.40 -14.65
CA SER A 129 6.56 25.19 -15.51
C SER A 129 6.16 25.15 -16.99
N PHE A 130 5.52 24.06 -17.42
CA PHE A 130 5.05 23.88 -18.79
C PHE A 130 3.86 24.78 -19.14
N GLN A 131 3.00 25.13 -18.18
CA GLN A 131 1.85 26.00 -18.43
C GLN A 131 2.24 27.47 -18.61
N LEU A 132 3.45 27.86 -18.18
CA LEU A 132 3.97 29.23 -18.23
C LEU A 132 4.64 29.59 -19.58
N GLY A 133 4.48 28.78 -20.64
CA GLY A 133 5.02 29.07 -21.98
C GLY A 133 6.53 28.88 -22.13
N ASN A 134 7.22 28.36 -21.11
CA ASN A 134 8.66 28.09 -21.13
C ASN A 134 8.95 26.69 -21.71
N GLU A 135 8.66 26.47 -22.99
CA GLU A 135 8.91 25.18 -23.66
C GLU A 135 10.41 24.80 -23.72
N GLN A 136 11.32 25.76 -23.56
CA GLN A 136 12.75 25.60 -23.85
C GLN A 136 13.66 25.41 -22.63
N LYS A 137 13.10 25.34 -21.42
CA LYS A 137 13.91 25.13 -20.21
C LYS A 137 13.31 23.99 -19.40
N GLU A 138 13.78 22.77 -19.65
CA GLU A 138 14.00 21.83 -18.54
C GLU A 138 15.10 22.46 -17.65
N THR A 139 14.76 23.54 -16.96
CA THR A 139 15.66 24.18 -15.99
C THR A 139 15.91 23.16 -14.91
N LEU A 140 17.19 22.89 -14.68
CA LEU A 140 17.74 22.01 -13.65
C LEU A 140 17.44 22.47 -12.21
N ASP A 141 16.54 23.43 -12.03
CA ASP A 141 16.00 23.81 -10.72
C ASP A 141 14.76 22.96 -10.46
N TYR A 142 15.00 21.77 -9.90
CA TYR A 142 14.03 20.67 -9.85
C TYR A 142 12.82 20.94 -8.93
N ASN A 143 12.84 21.99 -8.11
CA ASN A 143 11.87 22.23 -7.04
C ASN A 143 10.98 23.47 -7.23
N GLU A 144 11.23 24.31 -8.24
CA GLU A 144 10.35 25.44 -8.53
C GLU A 144 9.17 24.99 -9.41
N HIS A 145 7.95 25.36 -9.05
CA HIS A 145 6.71 25.11 -9.82
C HIS A 145 6.31 23.63 -10.00
N ILE A 146 6.48 22.82 -8.95
CA ILE A 146 5.93 21.45 -8.89
C ILE A 146 4.86 21.32 -7.82
N LYS A 147 3.80 20.56 -8.11
CA LYS A 147 2.69 20.33 -7.20
C LYS A 147 2.41 18.83 -7.02
N PRO A 148 2.20 18.33 -5.79
CA PRO A 148 1.82 16.94 -5.59
C PRO A 148 0.53 16.62 -6.33
N CYS A 149 0.46 15.44 -6.92
CA CYS A 149 -0.65 15.02 -7.76
C CYS A 149 -1.08 13.59 -7.42
N ILE A 150 -2.38 13.31 -7.58
CA ILE A 150 -2.97 11.99 -7.42
C ILE A 150 -3.79 11.61 -8.65
N PHE A 151 -3.71 10.34 -9.04
CA PHE A 151 -4.53 9.70 -10.06
C PHE A 151 -5.43 8.66 -9.35
N PRO A 152 -6.63 9.06 -8.90
CA PRO A 152 -7.56 8.17 -8.21
C PRO A 152 -8.51 7.45 -9.17
N PHE A 153 -8.74 6.16 -8.96
CA PHE A 153 -9.66 5.32 -9.73
C PHE A 153 -10.89 4.94 -8.90
N TYR A 154 -11.56 5.95 -8.37
CA TYR A 154 -12.78 5.85 -7.59
C TYR A 154 -13.48 7.21 -7.53
N PHE A 155 -14.79 7.19 -7.22
CA PHE A 155 -15.51 8.42 -6.96
C PHE A 155 -15.02 9.07 -5.67
N ARG A 156 -14.73 10.36 -5.74
CA ARG A 156 -14.41 11.21 -4.58
C ARG A 156 -14.93 12.62 -4.85
N ILE A 157 -15.31 13.33 -3.80
CA ILE A 157 -15.64 14.75 -3.91
C ILE A 157 -14.30 15.50 -3.99
N PRO A 158 -14.09 16.38 -4.98
CA PRO A 158 -12.89 17.20 -5.03
C PRO A 158 -12.75 18.00 -3.72
N SER A 159 -11.69 17.74 -2.97
CA SER A 159 -11.33 18.59 -1.84
C SER A 159 -10.61 19.84 -2.35
N ILE A 160 -10.66 20.93 -1.59
CA ILE A 160 -9.90 22.18 -1.87
C ILE A 160 -8.39 21.99 -1.57
N ASP A 161 -7.91 20.73 -1.53
CA ASP A 161 -6.58 20.38 -1.04
C ASP A 161 -5.46 20.88 -1.96
N SER A 162 -4.26 20.97 -1.36
CA SER A 162 -3.01 21.30 -2.04
C SER A 162 -2.56 20.25 -3.07
N ILE A 163 -3.29 19.15 -3.24
CA ILE A 163 -2.94 18.06 -4.17
C ILE A 163 -3.78 18.18 -5.44
N SER A 164 -3.11 18.21 -6.59
CA SER A 164 -3.76 18.20 -7.91
C SER A 164 -4.34 16.82 -8.23
N GLU A 165 -5.55 16.76 -8.78
CA GLU A 165 -6.22 15.51 -9.13
C GLU A 165 -6.27 15.31 -10.65
N VAL A 166 -6.09 14.07 -11.11
CA VAL A 166 -6.27 13.68 -12.52
C VAL A 166 -7.29 12.57 -12.66
N ARG A 167 -8.45 12.89 -13.25
CA ARG A 167 -9.58 11.96 -13.44
C ARG A 167 -9.77 11.43 -14.86
N ASN A 168 -9.15 12.09 -15.84
CA ASN A 168 -9.27 11.75 -17.26
C ASN A 168 -8.01 11.03 -17.75
N ALA A 169 -7.61 9.99 -17.02
CA ALA A 169 -6.41 9.21 -17.30
C ALA A 169 -6.76 7.72 -17.31
N SER A 170 -6.22 6.97 -18.25
CA SER A 170 -6.26 5.50 -18.16
C SER A 170 -5.36 5.03 -17.02
N ILE A 171 -5.56 3.79 -16.56
CA ILE A 171 -4.68 3.15 -15.58
C ILE A 171 -3.23 3.08 -16.11
N LEU A 172 -3.07 2.87 -17.42
CA LEU A 172 -1.76 2.91 -18.08
C LEU A 172 -1.11 4.31 -17.98
N ASP A 173 -1.88 5.38 -18.22
CA ASP A 173 -1.40 6.76 -18.10
C ASP A 173 -0.91 7.04 -16.68
N ALA A 174 -1.69 6.64 -15.67
CA ALA A 174 -1.32 6.80 -14.27
C ALA A 174 -0.04 6.02 -13.92
N GLY A 175 0.11 4.79 -14.43
CA GLY A 175 1.32 3.99 -14.25
C GLY A 175 2.56 4.60 -14.91
N LEU A 176 2.41 5.22 -16.08
CA LEU A 176 3.50 5.92 -16.77
C LEU A 176 3.85 7.25 -16.07
N ALA A 177 2.85 8.01 -15.62
CA ALA A 177 3.04 9.26 -14.90
C ALA A 177 3.78 9.07 -13.58
N THR A 178 3.34 8.10 -12.75
CA THR A 178 3.94 7.85 -11.43
C THR A 178 5.39 7.36 -11.53
N CYS A 179 5.80 6.75 -12.65
CA CYS A 179 7.15 6.21 -12.87
C CYS A 179 8.05 7.08 -13.76
N ALA A 180 7.65 8.31 -14.08
CA ALA A 180 8.42 9.23 -14.91
C ALA A 180 9.62 9.83 -14.14
N THR A 181 10.55 8.97 -13.71
CA THR A 181 11.69 9.32 -12.85
C THR A 181 12.64 10.28 -13.58
N PRO A 182 12.88 11.50 -13.07
CA PRO A 182 13.78 12.45 -13.72
C PRO A 182 15.18 11.87 -13.96
N SER A 183 15.82 12.31 -15.05
CA SER A 183 17.07 11.75 -15.59
C SER A 183 16.98 10.32 -16.12
N PHE A 184 16.04 9.48 -15.65
CA PHE A 184 15.83 8.12 -16.15
C PHE A 184 14.88 8.11 -17.33
N PHE A 185 13.73 8.74 -17.19
CA PHE A 185 12.65 8.75 -18.17
C PHE A 185 12.19 10.18 -18.47
N PRO A 186 11.68 10.44 -19.69
CA PRO A 186 11.02 11.70 -19.99
C PRO A 186 9.79 11.88 -19.10
N SER A 187 9.43 13.14 -18.82
CA SER A 187 8.15 13.48 -18.19
C SER A 187 6.98 12.94 -19.02
N PHE A 188 5.94 12.49 -18.33
CA PHE A 188 4.74 11.98 -18.97
C PHE A 188 3.79 13.13 -19.32
N LYS A 189 3.37 13.23 -20.58
CA LYS A 189 2.47 14.29 -21.04
C LYS A 189 1.03 13.75 -21.14
N LEU A 190 0.09 14.42 -20.49
CA LEU A 190 -1.34 14.15 -20.61
C LEU A 190 -2.08 15.47 -20.79
N GLY A 191 -2.72 15.64 -21.96
CA GLY A 191 -3.27 16.93 -22.37
C GLY A 191 -2.19 18.02 -22.40
N ASN A 192 -2.47 19.12 -21.69
CA ASN A 192 -1.56 20.27 -21.57
C ASN A 192 -0.66 20.20 -20.32
N ASN A 193 -0.64 19.06 -19.61
CA ASN A 193 0.11 18.89 -18.38
C ASN A 193 1.27 17.92 -18.57
N LYS A 194 2.34 18.16 -17.81
CA LYS A 194 3.47 17.23 -17.67
C LYS A 194 3.52 16.69 -16.25
N TYR A 195 3.83 15.41 -16.15
CA TYR A 195 3.86 14.65 -14.91
C TYR A 195 5.22 13.99 -14.73
N ARG A 196 5.69 13.99 -13.48
CA ARG A 196 6.95 13.37 -13.05
C ARG A 196 6.67 12.32 -11.98
N ASP A 197 7.70 11.55 -11.66
CA ASP A 197 7.63 10.47 -10.67
C ASP A 197 7.08 10.95 -9.32
N GLY A 198 6.09 10.21 -8.79
CA GLY A 198 5.43 10.55 -7.53
C GLY A 198 6.36 10.51 -6.32
N ALA A 199 7.45 9.74 -6.39
CA ALA A 199 8.41 9.62 -5.31
C ALA A 199 9.23 10.90 -5.08
N LEU A 200 9.17 11.87 -6.00
CA LEU A 200 9.86 13.16 -5.83
C LEU A 200 9.31 13.95 -4.64
N LEU A 201 8.01 13.87 -4.40
CA LEU A 201 7.34 14.56 -3.29
C LEU A 201 6.68 13.60 -2.30
N ASN A 202 6.30 12.40 -2.75
CA ASN A 202 5.53 11.44 -1.96
C ASN A 202 6.13 10.05 -2.11
N LYS A 203 7.36 9.87 -1.61
CA LYS A 203 8.01 8.57 -1.61
C LYS A 203 7.25 7.55 -0.77
N ASN A 204 6.81 7.92 0.42
CA ASN A 204 5.85 7.13 1.20
C ASN A 204 4.48 7.83 1.13
N PRO A 205 3.48 7.26 0.42
CA PRO A 205 2.19 7.92 0.24
C PRO A 205 1.25 7.78 1.46
N CYS A 206 1.74 7.42 2.66
CA CYS A 206 0.87 7.10 3.79
C CYS A 206 0.00 8.28 4.28
N ASN A 207 0.53 9.50 4.27
CA ASN A 207 -0.24 10.70 4.63
C ASN A 207 -1.36 10.98 3.64
N ILE A 208 -1.09 10.80 2.33
CA ILE A 208 -2.11 10.88 1.29
C ILE A 208 -3.13 9.76 1.50
N ALA A 209 -2.67 8.53 1.78
CA ALA A 209 -3.56 7.40 2.02
C ALA A 209 -4.55 7.68 3.15
N LEU A 210 -4.06 8.21 4.27
CA LEU A 210 -4.88 8.56 5.42
C LEU A 210 -5.88 9.67 5.09
N SER A 211 -5.45 10.71 4.37
CA SER A 211 -6.34 11.79 3.89
C SER A 211 -7.46 11.24 2.99
N GLU A 212 -7.12 10.40 2.02
CA GLU A 212 -8.09 9.79 1.10
C GLU A 212 -9.10 8.92 1.85
N THR A 213 -8.68 8.17 2.88
CA THR A 213 -9.61 7.32 3.63
C THR A 213 -10.67 8.12 4.38
N LYS A 214 -10.34 9.32 4.86
CA LYS A 214 -11.31 10.22 5.50
C LYS A 214 -12.38 10.66 4.50
N GLN A 215 -11.99 10.93 3.25
CA GLN A 215 -12.92 11.30 2.18
C GLN A 215 -13.79 10.12 1.71
N LEU A 216 -13.22 8.92 1.71
CA LEU A 216 -13.88 7.71 1.22
C LEU A 216 -14.89 7.12 2.20
N TRP A 217 -14.62 7.20 3.50
CA TRP A 217 -15.42 6.49 4.51
C TRP A 217 -16.02 7.36 5.63
N ASN A 218 -15.72 8.66 5.72
CA ASN A 218 -16.26 9.65 6.69
C ASN A 218 -16.20 9.27 8.19
N GLU A 219 -15.86 8.04 8.54
CA GLU A 219 -15.81 7.46 9.87
C GLU A 219 -14.42 6.86 10.12
N ASN A 220 -13.88 7.02 11.32
CA ASN A 220 -12.64 6.37 11.74
C ASN A 220 -12.88 4.90 12.10
N ASN A 221 -13.31 4.10 11.13
CA ASN A 221 -13.53 2.65 11.25
C ASN A 221 -12.48 1.88 10.46
N MET A 222 -11.20 2.21 10.65
CA MET A 222 -10.09 1.53 9.98
C MET A 222 -9.66 0.30 10.77
N ASP A 223 -9.64 -0.87 10.12
CA ASP A 223 -9.21 -2.12 10.75
C ASP A 223 -7.69 -2.28 10.69
N ILE A 224 -7.10 -1.93 9.54
CA ILE A 224 -5.67 -2.15 9.24
C ILE A 224 -5.16 -1.05 8.32
N PHE A 225 -3.96 -0.54 8.63
CA PHE A 225 -3.14 0.27 7.74
C PHE A 225 -1.79 -0.42 7.52
N LEU A 226 -1.51 -0.89 6.31
CA LEU A 226 -0.22 -1.50 5.97
C LEU A 226 0.60 -0.56 5.09
N SER A 227 1.81 -0.22 5.52
CA SER A 227 2.80 0.52 4.73
C SER A 227 4.01 -0.36 4.41
N LEU A 228 4.31 -0.55 3.12
CA LEU A 228 5.43 -1.38 2.66
C LEU A 228 6.53 -0.55 2.00
N GLY A 229 7.73 -0.64 2.57
CA GLY A 229 8.93 -0.05 2.01
C GLY A 229 9.57 -0.88 0.90
N THR A 230 10.59 -0.30 0.25
CA THR A 230 11.36 -0.93 -0.83
C THR A 230 12.76 -1.37 -0.38
N GLY A 231 12.96 -1.54 0.92
CA GLY A 231 14.25 -1.84 1.55
C GLY A 231 15.05 -0.58 1.91
N THR A 232 15.77 -0.63 3.02
CA THR A 232 16.71 0.41 3.47
C THR A 232 18.13 -0.13 3.54
N THR A 233 19.13 0.73 3.69
CA THR A 233 20.48 0.31 4.10
C THR A 233 21.03 1.16 5.25
N PHE A 234 21.93 0.59 6.06
CA PHE A 234 22.69 1.33 7.08
C PHE A 234 23.46 2.55 6.55
N LYS A 235 23.78 2.61 5.24
CA LYS A 235 24.42 3.79 4.65
C LYS A 235 23.42 4.92 4.39
N ASP A 236 22.19 4.60 4.04
CA ASP A 236 21.14 5.59 3.80
C ASP A 236 20.79 6.36 5.09
N SER A 237 20.82 5.69 6.25
CA SER A 237 20.62 6.33 7.56
C SER A 237 21.77 7.27 7.95
N ASN A 238 23.02 6.92 7.63
CA ASN A 238 24.18 7.76 7.91
C ASN A 238 24.32 8.97 6.97
N ILE A 239 23.91 8.85 5.70
CA ILE A 239 23.89 9.97 4.75
C ILE A 239 22.93 11.07 5.25
N LEU A 240 21.75 10.69 5.75
CA LEU A 240 20.79 11.64 6.33
C LEU A 240 21.34 12.35 7.58
N ASN A 241 22.00 11.60 8.48
CA ASN A 241 22.62 12.19 9.68
C ASN A 241 23.71 13.22 9.32
N ASN A 242 24.49 12.95 8.28
CA ASN A 242 25.51 13.89 7.81
C ASN A 242 24.91 15.11 7.08
N LEU A 243 23.83 14.95 6.32
CA LEU A 243 23.12 16.06 5.69
C LEU A 243 22.45 16.97 6.74
N ASN A 244 21.81 16.39 7.76
CA ASN A 244 21.20 17.15 8.85
C ASN A 244 22.23 17.89 9.71
N ASN A 245 23.42 17.32 9.92
CA ASN A 245 24.50 18.00 10.64
C ASN A 245 25.15 19.14 9.84
N ASN A 246 25.10 19.08 8.49
CA ASN A 246 25.67 20.12 7.63
C ASN A 246 24.70 21.28 7.33
N ASN A 247 23.41 21.18 7.72
CA ASN A 247 22.46 22.28 7.57
C ASN A 247 22.70 23.47 8.53
N ASN A 248 23.74 23.42 9.36
CA ASN A 248 24.22 24.54 10.17
C ASN A 248 25.39 25.33 9.55
N THR A 249 25.83 25.02 8.32
CA THR A 249 26.87 25.80 7.62
C THR A 249 26.50 26.10 6.17
N THR A 250 26.20 27.39 5.94
CA THR A 250 26.25 28.17 4.69
C THR A 250 26.07 27.46 3.34
N HIS A 251 24.96 27.81 2.68
CA HIS A 251 24.71 27.63 1.24
C HIS A 251 25.98 27.67 0.38
N LYS A 252 26.40 26.50 -0.09
CA LYS A 252 27.16 26.36 -1.35
C LYS A 252 26.31 25.59 -2.34
N GLN A 253 25.67 26.35 -3.23
CA GLN A 253 25.13 25.85 -4.49
C GLN A 253 26.28 25.23 -5.29
N ASN A 254 26.34 23.91 -5.33
CA ASN A 254 27.08 23.19 -6.36
C ASN A 254 26.08 22.78 -7.44
N ASN A 255 26.18 23.43 -8.62
CA ASN A 255 25.44 23.14 -9.85
C ASN A 255 25.90 21.81 -10.50
N GLY A 256 25.90 20.72 -9.74
CA GLY A 256 26.10 19.36 -10.23
C GLY A 256 24.76 18.62 -10.27
N SER A 257 24.46 17.95 -11.37
CA SER A 257 23.25 17.14 -11.54
C SER A 257 23.06 16.17 -10.36
N ILE A 258 22.07 16.41 -9.51
CA ILE A 258 21.66 15.46 -8.46
C ILE A 258 21.16 14.21 -9.18
N SER A 259 21.85 13.09 -8.97
CA SER A 259 21.47 11.81 -9.57
C SER A 259 20.12 11.34 -9.03
N ALA A 260 19.32 10.63 -9.82
CA ALA A 260 18.07 10.02 -9.33
C ALA A 260 18.30 9.19 -8.04
N SER A 261 19.46 8.54 -7.91
CA SER A 261 19.87 7.82 -6.70
C SER A 261 20.02 8.72 -5.45
N GLN A 262 20.35 10.00 -5.60
CA GLN A 262 20.42 10.98 -4.50
C GLN A 262 19.05 11.58 -4.15
N SER A 263 18.09 11.60 -5.07
CA SER A 263 16.75 12.16 -4.87
C SER A 263 15.77 11.22 -4.16
N PHE A 264 16.12 9.94 -3.96
CA PHE A 264 15.20 8.94 -3.40
C PHE A 264 15.84 8.18 -2.23
N ILE A 265 16.23 8.87 -1.17
CA ILE A 265 16.79 8.26 0.06
C ILE A 265 15.68 7.56 0.85
N SER A 266 15.89 6.33 1.32
CA SER A 266 14.84 5.52 1.99
C SER A 266 14.49 5.98 3.40
N SER A 267 15.38 6.70 4.09
CA SER A 267 15.15 7.20 5.44
C SER A 267 14.02 8.24 5.52
N GLU A 268 13.75 8.96 4.43
CA GLU A 268 12.60 9.88 4.35
C GLU A 268 11.25 9.14 4.49
N SER A 269 11.19 7.89 4.00
CA SER A 269 9.98 7.08 4.09
C SER A 269 9.66 6.63 5.52
N GLU A 270 10.69 6.34 6.32
CA GLU A 270 10.54 6.00 7.74
C GLU A 270 10.12 7.21 8.56
N GLU A 271 10.71 8.39 8.31
CA GLU A 271 10.31 9.62 8.99
C GLU A 271 8.87 10.02 8.64
N THR A 272 8.48 9.88 7.37
CA THR A 272 7.09 10.15 6.94
C THR A 272 6.09 9.24 7.66
N TYR A 273 6.39 7.94 7.75
CA TYR A 273 5.53 6.99 8.48
C TYR A 273 5.51 7.29 9.99
N GLY A 274 6.69 7.51 10.59
CA GLY A 274 6.81 7.85 12.01
C GLY A 274 6.06 9.13 12.37
N GLY A 275 6.15 10.17 11.53
CA GLY A 275 5.38 11.40 11.65
C GLY A 275 3.88 11.16 11.63
N MET A 276 3.39 10.41 10.64
CA MET A 276 1.97 10.04 10.53
C MET A 276 1.46 9.38 11.82
N ILE A 277 2.21 8.43 12.37
CA ILE A 277 1.83 7.71 13.59
C ILE A 277 1.87 8.61 14.83
N ARG A 278 2.87 9.48 14.96
CA ARG A 278 2.94 10.45 16.06
C ARG A 278 1.75 11.41 16.07
N GLU A 279 1.29 11.83 14.90
CA GLU A 279 0.11 12.69 14.73
C GLU A 279 -1.22 11.94 14.89
N ASN A 280 -1.22 10.62 14.69
CA ASN A 280 -2.41 9.77 14.70
C ASN A 280 -2.23 8.58 15.64
N GLN A 281 -1.96 8.84 16.92
CA GLN A 281 -1.65 7.80 17.92
C GLN A 281 -2.72 6.70 18.05
N TRP A 282 -3.98 7.01 17.70
CA TRP A 282 -5.07 6.03 17.64
C TRP A 282 -4.80 4.88 16.64
N MET A 283 -3.85 5.06 15.72
CA MET A 283 -3.46 4.05 14.73
C MET A 283 -2.42 3.04 15.24
N ASN A 284 -1.84 3.23 16.43
CA ASN A 284 -0.71 2.43 16.92
C ASN A 284 -0.96 0.92 16.86
N ASP A 285 -2.19 0.48 17.13
CA ASP A 285 -2.55 -0.94 17.18
C ASP A 285 -3.05 -1.50 15.84
N ILE A 286 -3.33 -0.64 14.86
CA ILE A 286 -3.89 -1.02 13.55
C ILE A 286 -2.90 -0.78 12.39
N SER A 287 -1.82 -0.04 12.63
CA SER A 287 -0.86 0.33 11.61
C SER A 287 0.42 -0.51 11.66
N PHE A 288 0.85 -0.99 10.49
CA PHE A 288 2.00 -1.86 10.33
C PHE A 288 2.94 -1.29 9.27
N ARG A 289 4.23 -1.18 9.61
CA ARG A 289 5.31 -0.83 8.68
C ARG A 289 6.22 -2.03 8.50
N LEU A 290 6.39 -2.46 7.25
CA LEU A 290 7.36 -3.50 6.89
C LEU A 290 8.35 -2.92 5.89
N ASN A 291 9.61 -2.81 6.30
CA ASN A 291 10.69 -2.35 5.44
C ASN A 291 12.00 -3.07 5.83
N PRO A 292 12.41 -4.11 5.10
CA PRO A 292 13.62 -4.86 5.41
C PRO A 292 14.87 -3.99 5.30
N GLU A 293 15.80 -4.18 6.24
CA GLU A 293 17.14 -3.66 6.10
C GLU A 293 17.96 -4.59 5.19
N LEU A 294 18.48 -4.02 4.11
CA LEU A 294 19.25 -4.74 3.11
C LEU A 294 20.74 -4.73 3.47
N SER A 295 21.42 -5.86 3.26
CA SER A 295 22.87 -5.98 3.55
C SER A 295 23.75 -5.10 2.65
N LYS A 296 23.23 -4.69 1.50
CA LYS A 296 23.94 -3.89 0.50
C LYS A 296 23.01 -2.91 -0.21
N HIS A 297 23.54 -1.75 -0.55
CA HIS A 297 22.87 -0.79 -1.42
C HIS A 297 22.66 -1.35 -2.83
N ILE A 298 21.41 -1.31 -3.28
CA ILE A 298 20.97 -1.72 -4.62
C ILE A 298 20.42 -0.49 -5.33
N SER A 299 21.00 -0.14 -6.49
CA SER A 299 20.50 0.96 -7.31
C SER A 299 19.10 0.64 -7.84
N LEU A 300 18.28 1.68 -8.01
CA LEU A 300 16.91 1.60 -8.53
C LEU A 300 16.82 0.85 -9.86
N ASP A 301 17.85 1.01 -10.68
CA ASP A 301 17.95 0.48 -12.03
C ASP A 301 18.94 -0.68 -12.18
N SER A 302 19.30 -1.36 -11.08
CA SER A 302 20.21 -2.50 -11.15
C SER A 302 19.62 -3.62 -12.03
N SER A 303 20.39 -4.06 -13.02
CA SER A 303 19.97 -5.05 -14.01
C SER A 303 20.56 -6.44 -13.79
N ASP A 304 21.41 -6.60 -12.78
CA ASP A 304 22.06 -7.87 -12.47
C ASP A 304 21.15 -8.80 -11.67
N GLU A 305 21.34 -10.10 -11.86
CA GLU A 305 20.57 -11.14 -11.19
C GLU A 305 20.90 -11.26 -9.71
N SER A 306 22.12 -10.92 -9.31
CA SER A 306 22.55 -11.01 -7.91
C SER A 306 21.77 -10.06 -7.01
N SER A 307 21.55 -8.81 -7.44
CA SER A 307 20.71 -7.83 -6.74
C SER A 307 19.27 -8.30 -6.62
N ARG A 308 18.69 -8.86 -7.69
CA ARG A 308 17.31 -9.36 -7.63
C ARG A 308 17.17 -10.57 -6.72
N ASN A 309 18.14 -11.48 -6.71
CA ASN A 309 18.15 -12.62 -5.79
C ASN A 309 18.36 -12.17 -4.34
N LEU A 310 19.21 -11.18 -4.09
CA LEU A 310 19.38 -10.59 -2.76
C LEU A 310 18.06 -10.00 -2.25
N LEU A 311 17.38 -9.17 -3.06
CA LEU A 311 16.07 -8.59 -2.69
C LEU A 311 15.05 -9.69 -2.34
N LYS A 312 14.97 -10.76 -3.14
CA LYS A 312 14.07 -11.89 -2.89
C LYS A 312 14.42 -12.61 -1.58
N ASN A 313 15.69 -12.90 -1.37
CA ASN A 313 16.16 -13.69 -0.23
C ASN A 313 16.06 -12.91 1.08
N GLU A 314 16.52 -11.67 1.11
CA GLU A 314 16.49 -10.86 2.34
C GLU A 314 15.08 -10.47 2.75
N SER A 315 14.17 -10.27 1.78
CA SER A 315 12.74 -10.08 2.10
C SER A 315 12.11 -11.32 2.74
N ARG A 316 12.50 -12.53 2.28
CA ARG A 316 12.05 -13.79 2.90
C ARG A 316 12.71 -14.03 4.25
N SER A 317 13.99 -13.70 4.40
CA SER A 317 14.66 -13.80 5.69
C SER A 317 14.06 -12.83 6.72
N PHE A 318 13.69 -11.63 6.28
CA PHE A 318 13.08 -10.60 7.12
C PHE A 318 11.80 -11.10 7.81
N ILE A 319 10.96 -11.90 7.15
CA ILE A 319 9.66 -12.32 7.68
C ILE A 319 9.73 -13.53 8.64
N LEU A 320 10.74 -14.41 8.53
CA LEU A 320 10.77 -15.72 9.20
C LEU A 320 10.55 -15.64 10.72
N ASN A 321 11.02 -14.57 11.36
CA ASN A 321 10.85 -14.34 12.81
C ASN A 321 10.33 -12.93 13.13
N ASN A 322 9.66 -12.27 12.18
CA ASN A 322 9.22 -10.90 12.38
C ASN A 322 7.86 -10.84 13.09
N GLN A 323 7.85 -10.36 14.32
CA GLN A 323 6.63 -10.27 15.12
C GLN A 323 5.60 -9.32 14.50
N ILE A 324 6.02 -8.20 13.92
CA ILE A 324 5.14 -7.24 13.24
C ILE A 324 4.42 -7.93 12.07
N PHE A 325 5.15 -8.67 11.24
CA PHE A 325 4.60 -9.45 10.13
C PHE A 325 3.59 -10.49 10.60
N ASN A 326 3.92 -11.24 11.66
CA ASN A 326 3.03 -12.26 12.19
C ASN A 326 1.75 -11.65 12.80
N ASN A 327 1.88 -10.54 13.53
CA ASN A 327 0.73 -9.81 14.09
C ASN A 327 -0.17 -9.25 12.98
N LEU A 328 0.43 -8.73 11.91
CA LEU A 328 -0.29 -8.29 10.72
C LEU A 328 -1.10 -9.44 10.10
N CYS A 329 -0.50 -10.62 9.90
CA CYS A 329 -1.20 -11.77 9.33
C CYS A 329 -2.38 -12.22 10.20
N SER A 330 -2.19 -12.29 11.52
CA SER A 330 -3.28 -12.57 12.46
C SER A 330 -4.39 -11.52 12.35
N LYS A 331 -4.04 -10.23 12.33
CA LYS A 331 -5.04 -9.16 12.25
C LYS A 331 -5.78 -9.18 10.90
N LEU A 332 -5.08 -9.45 9.80
CA LEU A 332 -5.69 -9.65 8.49
C LEU A 332 -6.68 -10.81 8.51
N LEU A 333 -6.29 -11.97 9.06
CA LEU A 333 -7.17 -13.14 9.21
C LEU A 333 -8.42 -12.82 10.03
N SER A 334 -8.29 -12.14 11.16
CA SER A 334 -9.44 -11.72 12.00
C SER A 334 -10.34 -10.74 11.28
N SER A 335 -9.76 -9.76 10.59
CA SER A 335 -10.50 -8.72 9.88
C SER A 335 -11.28 -9.24 8.66
N LEU A 336 -11.05 -10.50 8.24
CA LEU A 336 -11.93 -11.17 7.28
C LEU A 336 -13.33 -11.38 7.84
N PHE A 337 -13.48 -11.43 9.17
CA PHE A 337 -14.76 -11.60 9.84
C PHE A 337 -15.23 -10.29 10.44
N TYR A 338 -16.53 -10.05 10.40
CA TYR A 338 -17.13 -8.85 10.95
C TYR A 338 -18.53 -9.12 11.52
N LEU A 339 -18.95 -8.24 12.43
CA LEU A 339 -20.27 -8.30 13.04
C LEU A 339 -21.32 -7.62 12.16
N ASP A 340 -22.48 -8.25 12.06
CA ASP A 340 -23.64 -7.79 11.31
C ASP A 340 -24.92 -8.08 12.10
N ASN A 341 -25.97 -7.27 11.90
CA ASN A 341 -27.26 -7.38 12.59
C ASN A 341 -27.16 -7.62 14.11
N VAL A 342 -26.31 -6.84 14.80
CA VAL A 342 -26.14 -6.96 16.25
C VAL A 342 -27.31 -6.26 16.96
N GLU A 343 -27.97 -6.96 17.87
CA GLU A 343 -29.14 -6.48 18.59
C GLU A 343 -29.05 -6.83 20.09
N ILE A 344 -29.66 -5.98 20.93
CA ILE A 344 -29.78 -6.19 22.37
C ILE A 344 -31.24 -6.51 22.69
N ASP A 345 -31.52 -7.74 23.11
CA ASP A 345 -32.81 -8.12 23.66
C ASP A 345 -32.92 -7.57 25.09
N LYS A 346 -33.66 -6.48 25.23
CA LYS A 346 -33.87 -5.78 26.51
C LYS A 346 -34.64 -6.63 27.53
N SER A 347 -35.44 -7.60 27.09
CA SER A 347 -36.26 -8.42 27.99
C SER A 347 -35.42 -9.49 28.69
N SER A 348 -34.45 -10.07 27.98
CA SER A 348 -33.58 -11.13 28.49
C SER A 348 -32.17 -10.66 28.81
N ASN A 349 -31.85 -9.38 28.53
CA ASN A 349 -30.52 -8.78 28.60
C ASN A 349 -29.47 -9.59 27.80
N GLN A 350 -29.86 -10.09 26.63
CA GLN A 350 -29.01 -10.89 25.75
C GLN A 350 -28.56 -10.07 24.55
N VAL A 351 -27.35 -10.32 24.06
CA VAL A 351 -26.90 -9.79 22.78
C VAL A 351 -26.93 -10.90 21.74
N ARG A 352 -27.47 -10.59 20.56
CA ARG A 352 -27.48 -11.49 19.41
C ARG A 352 -26.87 -10.78 18.22
N GLY A 353 -26.33 -11.55 17.29
CA GLY A 353 -25.86 -11.01 16.02
C GLY A 353 -25.38 -12.09 15.09
N ILE A 354 -24.79 -11.67 13.99
CA ILE A 354 -24.26 -12.58 12.97
C ILE A 354 -22.81 -12.23 12.70
N ILE A 355 -21.92 -13.21 12.79
CA ILE A 355 -20.56 -13.10 12.27
C ILE A 355 -20.62 -13.41 10.78
N LYS A 356 -20.22 -12.45 9.95
CA LYS A 356 -20.09 -12.56 8.49
C LYS A 356 -18.62 -12.65 8.09
N CYS A 357 -18.38 -13.05 6.84
CA CYS A 357 -17.04 -13.05 6.23
C CYS A 357 -17.03 -12.14 5.00
N ARG A 358 -15.94 -11.38 4.82
CA ARG A 358 -15.71 -10.52 3.66
C ARG A 358 -15.49 -11.31 2.37
N LEU A 359 -14.97 -12.53 2.48
CA LEU A 359 -14.68 -13.36 1.32
C LEU A 359 -15.95 -13.99 0.79
N LYS A 360 -16.22 -13.81 -0.50
CA LYS A 360 -17.32 -14.51 -1.19
C LYS A 360 -17.15 -16.03 -1.13
N ASN A 361 -15.91 -16.50 -1.27
CA ASN A 361 -15.52 -17.90 -1.16
C ASN A 361 -14.44 -18.02 -0.08
N VAL A 362 -14.80 -18.61 1.07
CA VAL A 362 -13.85 -18.81 2.17
C VAL A 362 -12.92 -19.98 1.83
N PRO A 363 -11.58 -19.83 1.90
CA PRO A 363 -10.64 -20.92 1.65
C PRO A 363 -10.92 -22.15 2.51
N SER A 364 -10.83 -23.35 1.92
CA SER A 364 -11.08 -24.61 2.64
C SER A 364 -10.25 -24.77 3.92
N PRO A 365 -8.96 -24.36 3.98
CA PRO A 365 -8.21 -24.42 5.23
C PRO A 365 -8.80 -23.55 6.35
N ILE A 366 -9.44 -22.42 6.04
CA ILE A 366 -10.16 -21.59 7.01
C ILE A 366 -11.44 -22.32 7.43
N VAL A 367 -12.21 -22.82 6.46
CA VAL A 367 -13.46 -23.58 6.72
C VAL A 367 -13.21 -24.78 7.64
N ASN A 368 -12.14 -25.53 7.39
CA ASN A 368 -11.79 -26.73 8.16
C ASN A 368 -11.43 -26.42 9.63
N GLN A 369 -11.12 -25.18 9.95
CA GLN A 369 -10.84 -24.73 11.32
C GLN A 369 -12.10 -24.25 12.05
N LEU A 370 -13.21 -24.02 11.34
CA LEU A 370 -14.44 -23.49 11.92
C LEU A 370 -15.13 -24.51 12.81
N ASN A 371 -15.37 -24.12 14.06
CA ASN A 371 -16.09 -24.86 15.07
C ASN A 371 -16.61 -23.90 16.15
N ILE A 372 -17.25 -24.44 17.19
CA ILE A 372 -17.85 -23.65 18.29
C ILE A 372 -16.85 -22.80 19.09
N LYS A 373 -15.53 -23.01 18.94
CA LYS A 373 -14.46 -22.23 19.59
C LYS A 373 -13.69 -21.33 18.64
N SER A 374 -14.13 -21.17 17.38
CA SER A 374 -13.44 -20.35 16.39
C SER A 374 -13.52 -18.85 16.67
N PHE A 375 -14.52 -18.43 17.44
CA PHE A 375 -14.70 -17.06 17.88
C PHE A 375 -14.94 -17.08 19.39
N ILE A 376 -14.15 -16.31 20.12
CA ILE A 376 -14.12 -16.32 21.59
C ILE A 376 -14.22 -14.90 22.13
N THR A 377 -14.66 -14.79 23.38
CA THR A 377 -14.72 -13.54 24.14
C THR A 377 -14.00 -13.76 25.47
N GLU A 378 -13.28 -12.75 25.97
CA GLU A 378 -12.59 -12.86 27.27
C GLU A 378 -13.50 -12.45 28.44
N GLN A 379 -14.46 -11.55 28.19
CA GLN A 379 -15.27 -10.94 29.24
C GLN A 379 -16.60 -11.65 29.51
N CYS A 380 -17.04 -12.54 28.61
CA CYS A 380 -18.34 -13.21 28.67
C CYS A 380 -18.30 -14.51 27.86
N ASP A 381 -19.34 -15.33 27.96
CA ASP A 381 -19.51 -16.51 27.12
C ASP A 381 -20.26 -16.16 25.83
N ILE A 382 -19.70 -16.57 24.70
CA ILE A 382 -20.33 -16.51 23.39
C ILE A 382 -20.77 -17.91 22.95
N GLU A 383 -22.05 -18.03 22.62
CA GLU A 383 -22.64 -19.23 22.03
C GLU A 383 -22.71 -19.05 20.52
N LEU A 384 -21.94 -19.85 19.77
CA LEU A 384 -22.04 -19.94 18.31
C LEU A 384 -23.12 -20.96 17.93
N LEU A 385 -24.06 -20.52 17.08
CA LEU A 385 -25.14 -21.35 16.56
C LEU A 385 -24.71 -21.97 15.22
N ASP A 386 -25.65 -22.27 14.33
CA ASP A 386 -25.39 -22.97 13.06
C ASP A 386 -24.41 -22.22 12.15
N ILE A 387 -23.26 -22.84 11.89
CA ILE A 387 -22.26 -22.34 10.95
C ILE A 387 -22.76 -22.58 9.53
N ASN A 388 -23.18 -21.51 8.86
CA ASN A 388 -23.57 -21.55 7.46
C ASN A 388 -22.41 -21.06 6.60
N LEU A 389 -22.04 -21.80 5.55
CA LEU A 389 -20.92 -21.45 4.67
C LEU A 389 -21.36 -20.70 3.40
N THR A 390 -22.64 -20.74 3.03
CA THR A 390 -23.14 -20.19 1.77
C THR A 390 -24.57 -19.64 1.90
N PRO A 391 -24.77 -18.32 2.05
CA PRO A 391 -23.74 -17.30 2.33
C PRO A 391 -23.08 -17.56 3.69
N PHE A 392 -21.84 -17.11 3.87
CA PHE A 392 -21.17 -17.26 5.17
C PHE A 392 -21.93 -16.50 6.27
N SER A 393 -22.37 -17.22 7.30
CA SER A 393 -22.96 -16.62 8.49
C SER A 393 -22.90 -17.55 9.68
N ILE A 394 -22.44 -17.02 10.81
CA ILE A 394 -22.46 -17.71 12.10
C ILE A 394 -23.25 -16.84 13.06
N PRO A 395 -24.54 -17.15 13.29
CA PRO A 395 -25.32 -16.48 14.31
C PRO A 395 -24.70 -16.77 15.68
N PHE A 396 -24.70 -15.76 16.56
CA PHE A 396 -24.19 -15.90 17.92
C PHE A 396 -25.14 -15.29 18.94
N LYS A 397 -24.96 -15.71 20.18
CA LYS A 397 -25.66 -15.18 21.34
C LYS A 397 -24.70 -15.01 22.53
N ILE A 398 -24.86 -13.91 23.27
CA ILE A 398 -24.17 -13.65 24.54
C ILE A 398 -25.25 -13.48 25.61
N THR A 399 -25.24 -14.37 26.61
CA THR A 399 -26.27 -14.44 27.66
C THR A 399 -26.02 -13.47 28.81
N SER A 400 -24.78 -13.02 28.99
CA SER A 400 -24.37 -12.08 30.04
C SER A 400 -23.41 -11.06 29.44
N PRO A 401 -23.92 -10.00 28.78
CA PRO A 401 -23.08 -9.02 28.12
C PRO A 401 -22.20 -8.26 29.14
N PRO A 402 -21.00 -7.82 28.72
CA PRO A 402 -20.05 -7.18 29.61
C PRO A 402 -20.53 -5.81 30.10
N ILE A 403 -20.18 -5.48 31.35
CA ILE A 403 -20.64 -4.27 32.07
C ILE A 403 -20.24 -2.97 31.35
N ASN A 404 -19.09 -2.97 30.67
CA ASN A 404 -18.58 -1.81 29.94
C ASN A 404 -19.32 -1.53 28.61
N ASN A 405 -20.28 -2.38 28.21
CA ASN A 405 -21.00 -2.30 26.93
C ASN A 405 -20.11 -2.44 25.69
N GLU A 406 -18.96 -3.12 25.80
CA GLU A 406 -18.08 -3.41 24.68
C GLU A 406 -17.88 -4.90 24.52
N ILE A 407 -18.16 -5.41 23.31
CA ILE A 407 -17.97 -6.82 22.96
C ILE A 407 -16.73 -6.93 22.08
N ASP A 408 -15.71 -7.63 22.58
CA ASP A 408 -14.54 -8.00 21.79
C ASP A 408 -14.59 -9.49 21.45
N ILE A 409 -15.06 -9.80 20.24
CA ILE A 409 -15.02 -11.15 19.72
C ILE A 409 -13.68 -11.33 19.00
N LYS A 410 -12.86 -12.26 19.48
CA LYS A 410 -11.55 -12.57 18.93
C LYS A 410 -11.63 -13.79 18.03
N CYS A 411 -10.87 -13.74 16.93
CA CYS A 411 -10.70 -14.89 16.05
C CYS A 411 -9.70 -15.85 16.67
N ASN A 412 -10.07 -17.13 16.79
CA ASN A 412 -9.23 -18.21 17.30
C ASN A 412 -8.81 -19.18 16.18
N LEU A 413 -8.73 -18.68 14.95
CA LEU A 413 -8.22 -19.42 13.80
C LEU A 413 -6.69 -19.27 13.70
N VAL A 414 -6.06 -20.06 12.87
CA VAL A 414 -4.60 -20.14 12.75
C VAL A 414 -4.18 -19.66 11.36
N CYS A 415 -3.10 -18.89 11.29
CA CYS A 415 -2.41 -18.61 10.02
C CYS A 415 -1.57 -19.82 9.57
N LEU A 416 -1.06 -19.83 8.33
CA LEU A 416 -0.26 -20.96 7.83
C LEU A 416 1.00 -21.26 8.68
N ASN A 417 1.56 -20.24 9.34
CA ASN A 417 2.69 -20.37 10.26
C ASN A 417 2.38 -21.12 11.58
N GLY A 418 1.15 -21.59 11.79
CA GLY A 418 0.76 -22.35 12.98
C GLY A 418 0.45 -21.51 14.23
N ARG A 419 0.48 -20.17 14.14
CA ARG A 419 0.16 -19.29 15.27
C ARG A 419 -1.34 -19.14 15.44
N VAL A 420 -1.83 -19.47 16.64
CA VAL A 420 -3.23 -19.25 17.03
C VAL A 420 -3.48 -17.74 17.13
N ASN A 421 -4.49 -17.27 16.43
CA ASN A 421 -4.91 -15.88 16.45
C ASN A 421 -5.65 -15.57 17.76
N ASN A 422 -5.53 -14.33 18.22
CA ASN A 422 -6.28 -13.80 19.36
C ASN A 422 -6.55 -12.30 19.18
N THR A 423 -6.83 -11.89 17.93
CA THR A 423 -7.10 -10.49 17.57
C THR A 423 -8.57 -10.30 17.21
N SER A 424 -9.11 -9.11 17.47
CA SER A 424 -10.52 -8.76 17.29
C SER A 424 -11.00 -8.94 15.85
N ILE A 425 -12.16 -9.58 15.67
CA ILE A 425 -12.93 -9.47 14.42
C ILE A 425 -13.52 -8.06 14.33
N SER A 426 -13.83 -7.57 13.13
CA SER A 426 -14.19 -6.15 12.91
C SER A 426 -13.09 -5.14 13.33
N GLY A 427 -11.84 -5.58 13.47
CA GLY A 427 -10.67 -4.74 13.72
C GLY A 427 -10.53 -4.16 15.14
N SER A 428 -11.63 -3.99 15.87
CA SER A 428 -11.68 -3.47 17.24
C SER A 428 -12.93 -3.94 18.00
N PRO A 429 -12.95 -3.84 19.34
CA PRO A 429 -14.15 -4.12 20.14
C PRO A 429 -15.36 -3.30 19.70
N PHE A 430 -16.53 -3.95 19.66
CA PHE A 430 -17.78 -3.33 19.26
C PHE A 430 -18.50 -2.70 20.44
N ASN A 431 -18.77 -1.39 20.36
CA ASN A 431 -19.49 -0.67 21.41
C ASN A 431 -21.01 -0.76 21.22
N LEU A 432 -21.67 -1.49 22.12
CA LEU A 432 -23.12 -1.73 22.11
C LEU A 432 -23.97 -0.46 22.19
N LYS A 433 -23.43 0.65 22.74
CA LYS A 433 -24.16 1.93 22.79
C LYS A 433 -24.40 2.52 21.40
N LYS A 434 -23.62 2.12 20.39
CA LYS A 434 -23.82 2.55 19.00
C LYS A 434 -25.09 1.98 18.37
N LEU A 435 -25.70 0.94 18.96
CA LEU A 435 -26.94 0.32 18.46
C LEU A 435 -28.21 1.11 18.82
N ASN A 436 -28.12 2.08 19.74
CA ASN A 436 -29.27 2.87 20.21
C ASN A 436 -29.37 4.27 19.56
N LYS A 437 -28.63 4.50 18.47
CA LYS A 437 -28.72 5.69 17.62
C LYS A 437 -29.19 5.28 16.25
#